data_AF-A0A1X0CZY0-F1
#
_entry.id   AF-A0A1X0CZY0-F1
#
_cell.length_a   1.000
_cell.length_b   1.000
_cell.length_c   1.000
_cell.angle_alpha   90.00
_cell.angle_beta   90.00
_cell.angle_gamma   90.00
#
_symmetry.space_group_name_H-M   'P 1'
#
loop_
_entity.id
_entity.type
_entity.pdbx_description
1 polymer ?
#
loop_
_entity_poly.entity_id
_entity_poly.type
_entity_poly.pdbx_seq_one_letter_code
_entity_poly.pdbx_strand_id
1 'polypeptide(L)'
;MTGGDGGDALIGSGQSSGTAGAESVSTGIATGGTGGAGQDGVNGGAGGTAKLYARGNKDKATGNTAIGGNGGLHGATGGAATIDFNGGGGAGGSITNSTAVGGNAGAGDADGSTGGNGGAASIGATNGTTVTGGHANAGNGGAGVEGGKGGAGGDATIAAKPATGNLTGTTTGGEGGTGTGVGATGGAGGAATNGGTGGAGGIAKIGSDATGTATGTATGGAGGTATGAGSAGGEGGWAQIKAGNYQGLSGGMASGTTTGGKGGDATVAGSTGGDGGGSLIMAAGTGSVATGNTAKGGNGGNATAAGAKGGEGGFTNIAALNNSITASTATSGNGGIGKGGDGGKGGDGWIQAYPWDDPTADPQGTTIVNGQSTAGNGGDGGTNGSGGAIGGKGGDGGNSTFWQSGNVTSTNGVNAGGHGGSGGNATAPGVSGDGSGGAGGNGGVGGNLAGVLGTGGNGTNGGNAQPNGTAGTTGSNGANIPG
;
A
#
# COMPACT_ATOMS: atom_id res chain seq x y z
N MET A 1 -39.35 -3.87 -2.55
CA MET A 1 -38.06 -3.82 -1.83
C MET A 1 -37.86 -5.14 -1.12
N THR A 2 -36.75 -5.81 -1.40
CA THR A 2 -36.37 -7.07 -0.74
C THR A 2 -35.04 -6.87 -0.01
N GLY A 3 -34.81 -7.67 1.03
CA GLY A 3 -33.46 -7.83 1.56
C GLY A 3 -32.52 -8.33 0.47
N GLY A 4 -31.22 -8.11 0.66
CA GLY A 4 -30.18 -8.70 -0.16
C GLY A 4 -30.05 -10.19 0.14
N ASP A 5 -29.52 -10.92 -0.82
CA ASP A 5 -29.25 -12.34 -0.67
C ASP A 5 -28.12 -12.55 0.35
N GLY A 6 -28.23 -13.62 1.15
CA GLY A 6 -27.12 -14.10 1.95
C GLY A 6 -25.99 -14.63 1.06
N GLY A 7 -24.77 -14.57 1.56
CA GLY A 7 -23.62 -15.16 0.90
C GLY A 7 -23.62 -16.68 1.02
N ASP A 8 -23.14 -17.35 -0.02
CA ASP A 8 -22.95 -18.80 0.00
C ASP A 8 -21.84 -19.21 0.97
N ALA A 9 -22.04 -20.34 1.65
CA ALA A 9 -21.01 -21.02 2.43
C ALA A 9 -20.73 -22.40 1.82
N LEU A 10 -19.49 -22.66 1.41
CA LEU A 10 -19.11 -23.92 0.77
C LEU A 10 -17.79 -24.45 1.33
N ILE A 11 -17.84 -25.69 1.83
CA ILE A 11 -16.67 -26.51 2.15
C ILE A 11 -16.66 -27.67 1.17
N GLY A 12 -15.64 -27.76 0.33
CA GLY A 12 -15.48 -28.80 -0.68
C GLY A 12 -14.12 -29.46 -0.65
N SER A 13 -14.09 -30.78 -0.86
CA SER A 13 -12.88 -31.56 -1.11
C SER A 13 -13.04 -32.37 -2.39
N GLY A 14 -11.95 -32.51 -3.15
CA GLY A 14 -11.88 -33.25 -4.40
C GLY A 14 -12.31 -32.44 -5.63
N GLN A 15 -12.33 -33.09 -6.80
CA GLN A 15 -12.87 -32.53 -8.04
C GLN A 15 -14.15 -33.27 -8.46
N SER A 16 -15.07 -32.57 -9.13
CA SER A 16 -16.30 -33.18 -9.63
C SER A 16 -16.06 -34.13 -10.83
N SER A 17 -14.86 -34.13 -11.42
CA SER A 17 -14.46 -35.06 -12.49
C SER A 17 -12.93 -35.24 -12.56
N GLY A 18 -12.49 -36.43 -13.02
CA GLY A 18 -11.08 -36.80 -13.21
C GLY A 18 -10.44 -37.60 -12.06
N THR A 19 -9.17 -37.97 -12.22
CA THR A 19 -8.35 -38.73 -11.24
C THR A 19 -7.70 -37.84 -10.16
N ALA A 20 -8.15 -36.59 -10.04
CA ALA A 20 -7.68 -35.59 -9.10
C ALA A 20 -8.65 -35.45 -7.90
N GLY A 21 -8.13 -35.19 -6.70
CA GLY A 21 -8.89 -35.09 -5.46
C GLY A 21 -8.81 -36.31 -4.52
N ALA A 22 -8.07 -37.37 -4.87
CA ALA A 22 -7.87 -38.54 -4.01
C ALA A 22 -7.16 -38.14 -2.68
N GLU A 23 -7.67 -38.62 -1.55
CA GLU A 23 -7.14 -38.32 -0.20
C GLU A 23 -7.16 -36.83 0.18
N SER A 24 -7.95 -36.01 -0.53
CA SER A 24 -8.15 -34.61 -0.17
C SER A 24 -9.07 -34.48 1.05
N VAL A 25 -8.74 -33.55 1.95
CA VAL A 25 -9.48 -33.28 3.17
C VAL A 25 -9.74 -31.78 3.27
N SER A 26 -11.00 -31.40 3.43
CA SER A 26 -11.42 -30.04 3.76
C SER A 26 -12.28 -30.06 5.01
N THR A 27 -11.81 -29.43 6.09
CA THR A 27 -12.52 -29.28 7.36
C THR A 27 -12.30 -27.87 7.93
N GLY A 28 -13.32 -27.33 8.55
CA GLY A 28 -13.28 -25.96 9.04
C GLY A 28 -14.67 -25.37 9.18
N ILE A 29 -14.72 -24.05 9.22
CA ILE A 29 -15.93 -23.24 9.31
C ILE A 29 -16.02 -22.39 8.04
N ALA A 30 -17.15 -22.46 7.35
CA ALA A 30 -17.50 -21.54 6.27
C ALA A 30 -18.78 -20.83 6.67
N THR A 31 -18.78 -19.50 6.64
CA THR A 31 -19.97 -18.70 6.94
C THR A 31 -20.06 -17.59 5.90
N GLY A 32 -21.03 -17.69 5.00
CA GLY A 32 -21.33 -16.60 4.08
C GLY A 32 -21.84 -15.39 4.85
N GLY A 33 -21.65 -14.21 4.29
CA GLY A 33 -22.13 -12.97 4.90
C GLY A 33 -23.66 -12.88 4.90
N THR A 34 -24.24 -12.12 5.81
CA THR A 34 -25.67 -11.82 5.73
C THR A 34 -25.94 -10.86 4.58
N GLY A 35 -27.08 -10.98 3.92
CA GLY A 35 -27.55 -9.94 3.02
C GLY A 35 -27.89 -8.66 3.78
N GLY A 36 -27.76 -7.52 3.10
CA GLY A 36 -28.16 -6.22 3.64
C GLY A 36 -29.68 -6.06 3.68
N ALA A 37 -30.20 -5.18 4.52
CA ALA A 37 -31.61 -4.83 4.48
C ALA A 37 -31.92 -3.96 3.25
N GLY A 38 -33.08 -4.19 2.63
CA GLY A 38 -33.63 -3.29 1.61
C GLY A 38 -34.45 -2.19 2.26
N GLN A 39 -34.13 -0.93 1.97
CA GLN A 39 -34.81 0.26 2.48
C GLN A 39 -35.08 1.24 1.32
N ASP A 40 -36.04 2.16 1.51
CA ASP A 40 -36.30 3.30 0.62
C ASP A 40 -36.44 2.98 -0.88
N GLY A 41 -37.08 1.84 -1.18
CA GLY A 41 -37.30 1.38 -2.56
C GLY A 41 -36.10 0.73 -3.24
N VAL A 42 -34.95 0.63 -2.56
CA VAL A 42 -33.72 -0.03 -3.05
C VAL A 42 -33.55 -1.38 -2.35
N ASN A 43 -33.06 -2.38 -3.09
CA ASN A 43 -32.78 -3.70 -2.52
C ASN A 43 -31.52 -3.67 -1.64
N GLY A 44 -31.47 -4.53 -0.64
CA GLY A 44 -30.27 -4.72 0.16
C GLY A 44 -29.13 -5.33 -0.67
N GLY A 45 -27.89 -5.07 -0.28
CA GLY A 45 -26.72 -5.63 -0.94
C GLY A 45 -26.50 -7.11 -0.59
N ALA A 46 -25.87 -7.86 -1.49
CA ALA A 46 -25.60 -9.27 -1.25
C ALA A 46 -24.50 -9.47 -0.20
N GLY A 47 -24.65 -10.52 0.61
CA GLY A 47 -23.58 -11.02 1.47
C GLY A 47 -22.44 -11.64 0.65
N GLY A 48 -21.22 -11.53 1.14
CA GLY A 48 -20.03 -12.12 0.55
C GLY A 48 -20.00 -13.63 0.71
N THR A 49 -19.46 -14.34 -0.28
CA THR A 49 -19.35 -15.81 -0.21
C THR A 49 -18.17 -16.24 0.67
N ALA A 50 -18.32 -17.36 1.38
CA ALA A 50 -17.26 -18.06 2.10
C ALA A 50 -16.96 -19.42 1.46
N LYS A 51 -15.72 -19.65 1.03
CA LYS A 51 -15.32 -20.88 0.32
C LYS A 51 -14.06 -21.50 0.93
N LEU A 52 -14.10 -22.81 1.21
CA LEU A 52 -12.98 -23.63 1.64
C LEU A 52 -12.82 -24.81 0.67
N TYR A 53 -11.69 -24.87 -0.05
CA TYR A 53 -11.44 -25.92 -1.01
C TYR A 53 -10.10 -26.63 -0.84
N ALA A 54 -10.14 -27.95 -0.99
CA ALA A 54 -8.97 -28.80 -1.22
C ALA A 54 -9.20 -29.63 -2.49
N ARG A 55 -8.62 -29.22 -3.64
CA ARG A 55 -9.00 -29.75 -4.97
C ARG A 55 -8.05 -30.77 -5.59
N GLY A 56 -6.78 -30.80 -5.17
CA GLY A 56 -5.78 -31.75 -5.66
C GLY A 56 -5.67 -33.00 -4.80
N ASN A 57 -4.90 -33.98 -5.26
CA ASN A 57 -4.65 -35.21 -4.51
C ASN A 57 -3.84 -34.89 -3.25
N LYS A 58 -4.26 -35.46 -2.10
CA LYS A 58 -3.62 -35.34 -0.78
C LYS A 58 -3.61 -33.94 -0.19
N ASP A 59 -4.44 -33.04 -0.72
CA ASP A 59 -4.53 -31.69 -0.20
C ASP A 59 -5.31 -31.63 1.10
N LYS A 60 -4.81 -30.89 2.07
CA LYS A 60 -5.37 -30.80 3.42
C LYS A 60 -5.68 -29.36 3.81
N ALA A 61 -6.95 -28.97 3.73
CA ALA A 61 -7.46 -27.75 4.31
C ALA A 61 -8.12 -28.09 5.67
N THR A 62 -7.47 -27.88 6.82
CA THR A 62 -8.03 -28.30 8.13
C THR A 62 -7.96 -27.26 9.23
N GLY A 63 -9.02 -27.14 10.02
CA GLY A 63 -9.10 -26.16 11.12
C GLY A 63 -9.20 -24.73 10.61
N ASN A 64 -9.60 -24.54 9.35
CA ASN A 64 -9.67 -23.23 8.72
C ASN A 64 -11.01 -22.55 8.96
N THR A 65 -11.06 -21.23 8.88
CA THR A 65 -12.28 -20.44 9.00
C THR A 65 -12.37 -19.45 7.84
N ALA A 66 -13.43 -19.49 7.03
CA ALA A 66 -13.73 -18.44 6.06
C ALA A 66 -15.06 -17.78 6.38
N ILE A 67 -15.06 -16.45 6.45
CA ILE A 67 -16.25 -15.65 6.77
C ILE A 67 -16.41 -14.60 5.68
N GLY A 68 -17.46 -14.71 4.88
CA GLY A 68 -17.82 -13.69 3.91
C GLY A 68 -18.33 -12.44 4.62
N GLY A 69 -18.04 -11.27 4.07
CA GLY A 69 -18.49 -10.01 4.65
C GLY A 69 -19.98 -9.78 4.45
N ASN A 70 -20.61 -9.02 5.33
CA ASN A 70 -22.04 -8.73 5.21
C ASN A 70 -22.33 -7.74 4.08
N GLY A 71 -23.46 -7.92 3.41
CA GLY A 71 -24.01 -6.96 2.46
C GLY A 71 -24.44 -5.68 3.16
N GLY A 72 -24.25 -4.56 2.49
CA GLY A 72 -24.61 -3.23 2.97
C GLY A 72 -26.05 -2.86 2.64
N LEU A 73 -26.51 -1.76 3.24
CA LEU A 73 -27.76 -1.14 2.85
C LEU A 73 -27.66 -0.60 1.41
N HIS A 74 -28.76 -0.68 0.65
CA HIS A 74 -28.86 -0.10 -0.70
C HIS A 74 -27.85 -0.65 -1.73
N GLY A 75 -27.73 -1.98 -1.80
CA GLY A 75 -27.09 -2.68 -2.93
C GLY A 75 -25.57 -2.93 -2.82
N ALA A 76 -24.88 -2.46 -1.78
CA ALA A 76 -23.44 -2.66 -1.60
C ALA A 76 -23.10 -4.11 -1.20
N THR A 77 -22.16 -4.76 -1.87
CA THR A 77 -21.88 -6.18 -1.64
C THR A 77 -20.78 -6.41 -0.61
N GLY A 78 -20.99 -7.36 0.29
CA GLY A 78 -19.95 -7.84 1.19
C GLY A 78 -18.83 -8.56 0.43
N GLY A 79 -17.61 -8.47 0.97
CA GLY A 79 -16.41 -9.06 0.40
C GLY A 79 -16.38 -10.58 0.53
N ALA A 80 -15.83 -11.26 -0.48
CA ALA A 80 -15.67 -12.71 -0.43
C ALA A 80 -14.51 -13.14 0.48
N ALA A 81 -14.65 -14.30 1.13
CA ALA A 81 -13.58 -15.00 1.83
C ALA A 81 -13.32 -16.35 1.17
N THR A 82 -12.11 -16.55 0.68
CA THR A 82 -11.72 -17.79 -0.02
C THR A 82 -10.45 -18.38 0.56
N ILE A 83 -10.53 -19.61 1.04
CA ILE A 83 -9.38 -20.45 1.37
C ILE A 83 -9.36 -21.58 0.35
N ASP A 84 -8.37 -21.57 -0.52
CA ASP A 84 -8.37 -22.42 -1.70
C ASP A 84 -7.01 -23.05 -1.92
N PHE A 85 -7.00 -24.38 -1.92
CA PHE A 85 -5.89 -25.13 -2.43
C PHE A 85 -6.13 -25.52 -3.90
N ASN A 86 -5.30 -24.98 -4.79
CA ASN A 86 -5.35 -25.23 -6.22
C ASN A 86 -4.08 -25.97 -6.66
N GLY A 87 -4.04 -27.30 -6.48
CA GLY A 87 -2.92 -28.15 -6.92
C GLY A 87 -3.36 -29.20 -7.94
N GLY A 88 -2.60 -29.32 -9.03
CA GLY A 88 -2.83 -30.31 -10.09
C GLY A 88 -1.87 -31.50 -10.08
N GLY A 89 -0.87 -31.52 -9.19
CA GLY A 89 0.13 -32.59 -9.09
C GLY A 89 0.05 -33.28 -7.74
N GLY A 90 0.08 -34.62 -7.70
CA GLY A 90 -0.18 -35.45 -6.51
C GLY A 90 0.80 -35.38 -5.34
N ALA A 91 1.51 -34.26 -5.18
CA ALA A 91 2.44 -33.99 -4.09
C ALA A 91 1.74 -33.67 -2.74
N GLY A 92 0.45 -33.29 -2.74
CA GLY A 92 -0.32 -32.92 -1.54
C GLY A 92 0.21 -31.68 -0.83
N GLY A 93 -0.59 -30.63 -0.66
CA GLY A 93 -0.23 -29.50 0.21
C GLY A 93 -1.21 -29.29 1.36
N SER A 94 -0.94 -28.30 2.22
CA SER A 94 -1.80 -28.04 3.38
C SER A 94 -2.06 -26.57 3.66
N ILE A 95 -3.30 -26.25 4.04
CA ILE A 95 -3.66 -24.98 4.66
C ILE A 95 -4.29 -25.33 6.00
N THR A 96 -3.71 -24.91 7.11
CA THR A 96 -4.22 -25.28 8.44
C THR A 96 -4.35 -24.09 9.38
N ASN A 97 -5.34 -24.15 10.28
CA ASN A 97 -5.60 -23.15 11.31
C ASN A 97 -5.63 -21.71 10.78
N SER A 98 -6.05 -21.52 9.53
CA SER A 98 -5.99 -20.24 8.82
C SER A 98 -7.36 -19.61 8.72
N THR A 99 -7.43 -18.27 8.73
CA THR A 99 -8.67 -17.50 8.71
C THR A 99 -8.69 -16.52 7.54
N ALA A 100 -9.75 -16.53 6.72
CA ALA A 100 -10.02 -15.51 5.72
C ALA A 100 -11.34 -14.79 6.08
N VAL A 101 -11.31 -13.46 6.19
CA VAL A 101 -12.50 -12.65 6.50
C VAL A 101 -12.65 -11.58 5.43
N GLY A 102 -13.70 -11.70 4.62
CA GLY A 102 -14.07 -10.68 3.65
C GLY A 102 -14.60 -9.43 4.36
N GLY A 103 -14.35 -8.26 3.79
CA GLY A 103 -14.79 -7.00 4.37
C GLY A 103 -16.30 -6.85 4.32
N ASN A 104 -16.92 -6.21 5.30
CA ASN A 104 -18.33 -5.85 5.19
C ASN A 104 -18.52 -4.75 4.15
N ALA A 105 -19.64 -4.72 3.45
CA ALA A 105 -20.01 -3.55 2.68
C ALA A 105 -20.40 -2.39 3.62
N GLY A 106 -20.19 -1.15 3.15
CA GLY A 106 -20.69 0.03 3.82
C GLY A 106 -22.21 0.18 3.66
N ALA A 107 -22.83 0.97 4.53
CA ALA A 107 -24.25 1.30 4.45
C ALA A 107 -24.49 2.47 3.49
N GLY A 108 -25.59 2.46 2.72
CA GLY A 108 -26.21 3.67 2.18
C GLY A 108 -27.26 4.26 3.14
N ASP A 109 -27.89 5.37 2.75
CA ASP A 109 -28.98 6.06 3.43
C ASP A 109 -30.20 6.28 2.52
N ALA A 110 -31.28 6.81 3.11
CA ALA A 110 -32.60 6.96 2.47
C ALA A 110 -32.62 7.92 1.27
N ASP A 111 -31.59 8.75 1.12
CA ASP A 111 -31.51 9.77 0.07
C ASP A 111 -30.89 9.22 -1.22
N GLY A 112 -30.90 7.89 -1.41
CA GLY A 112 -30.43 7.22 -2.62
C GLY A 112 -28.90 7.02 -2.69
N SER A 113 -28.20 7.19 -1.57
CA SER A 113 -26.78 6.87 -1.47
C SER A 113 -26.55 5.35 -1.44
N THR A 114 -25.36 4.92 -1.91
CA THR A 114 -24.96 3.49 -1.88
C THR A 114 -23.70 3.31 -1.07
N GLY A 115 -23.60 2.28 -0.25
CA GLY A 115 -22.34 1.96 0.41
C GLY A 115 -21.25 1.50 -0.56
N GLY A 116 -20.02 1.45 -0.06
CA GLY A 116 -18.89 0.82 -0.72
C GLY A 116 -18.88 -0.69 -0.52
N ASN A 117 -18.35 -1.44 -1.49
CA ASN A 117 -18.22 -2.89 -1.36
C ASN A 117 -17.13 -3.26 -0.34
N GLY A 118 -17.28 -4.38 0.36
CA GLY A 118 -16.18 -4.89 1.18
C GLY A 118 -15.05 -5.49 0.35
N GLY A 119 -13.82 -5.43 0.86
CA GLY A 119 -12.65 -6.03 0.21
C GLY A 119 -12.67 -7.56 0.25
N ALA A 120 -11.96 -8.21 -0.67
CA ALA A 120 -11.85 -9.66 -0.71
C ALA A 120 -10.68 -10.19 0.13
N ALA A 121 -10.91 -11.27 0.87
CA ALA A 121 -9.89 -12.00 1.60
C ALA A 121 -9.59 -13.34 0.93
N SER A 122 -8.32 -13.61 0.65
CA SER A 122 -7.91 -14.88 0.05
C SER A 122 -6.67 -15.49 0.70
N ILE A 123 -6.73 -16.81 0.90
CA ILE A 123 -5.59 -17.65 1.27
C ILE A 123 -5.48 -18.76 0.24
N GLY A 124 -4.42 -18.71 -0.56
CA GLY A 124 -4.17 -19.66 -1.64
C GLY A 124 -2.93 -20.49 -1.41
N ALA A 125 -2.99 -21.78 -1.73
CA ALA A 125 -1.81 -22.65 -1.79
C ALA A 125 -1.87 -23.57 -3.01
N THR A 126 -0.71 -23.97 -3.52
CA THR A 126 -0.58 -24.84 -4.71
C THR A 126 0.52 -25.88 -4.51
N ASN A 127 0.33 -27.10 -5.04
CA ASN A 127 1.37 -28.15 -5.22
C ASN A 127 2.44 -28.26 -4.10
N GLY A 128 2.16 -28.99 -3.02
CA GLY A 128 3.17 -29.30 -1.99
C GLY A 128 3.52 -28.15 -1.02
N THR A 129 2.83 -27.02 -1.09
CA THR A 129 3.03 -25.87 -0.20
C THR A 129 2.25 -26.01 1.11
N THR A 130 2.71 -25.31 2.16
CA THR A 130 2.02 -25.25 3.46
C THR A 130 1.73 -23.82 3.88
N VAL A 131 0.49 -23.56 4.30
CA VAL A 131 0.09 -22.34 5.03
C VAL A 131 -0.41 -22.76 6.40
N THR A 132 0.12 -22.18 7.47
CA THR A 132 -0.31 -22.47 8.85
C THR A 132 -0.59 -21.16 9.58
N GLY A 133 -1.77 -21.01 10.19
CA GLY A 133 -2.06 -19.79 10.96
C GLY A 133 -2.05 -18.51 10.11
N GLY A 134 -2.39 -18.59 8.82
CA GLY A 134 -2.52 -17.41 7.97
C GLY A 134 -3.82 -16.68 8.25
N HIS A 135 -3.78 -15.36 8.40
CA HIS A 135 -4.95 -14.51 8.60
C HIS A 135 -5.06 -13.47 7.48
N ALA A 136 -6.05 -13.59 6.60
CA ALA A 136 -6.35 -12.60 5.57
C ALA A 136 -7.62 -11.84 5.95
N ASN A 137 -7.48 -10.58 6.36
CA ASN A 137 -8.59 -9.73 6.80
C ASN A 137 -8.75 -8.57 5.81
N ALA A 138 -9.74 -8.64 4.93
CA ALA A 138 -9.96 -7.55 4.00
C ALA A 138 -10.60 -6.33 4.68
N GLY A 139 -10.38 -5.15 4.13
CA GLY A 139 -10.97 -3.91 4.64
C GLY A 139 -12.47 -3.85 4.38
N ASN A 140 -13.25 -3.17 5.22
CA ASN A 140 -14.67 -2.94 4.96
C ASN A 140 -14.84 -1.85 3.89
N GLY A 141 -15.99 -1.83 3.21
CA GLY A 141 -16.40 -0.68 2.43
C GLY A 141 -16.86 0.47 3.33
N GLY A 142 -16.65 1.71 2.90
CA GLY A 142 -17.14 2.90 3.59
C GLY A 142 -18.61 3.18 3.28
N ALA A 143 -19.28 3.97 4.12
CA ALA A 143 -20.70 4.29 3.96
C ALA A 143 -20.94 5.31 2.82
N GLY A 144 -22.12 5.32 2.22
CA GLY A 144 -22.64 6.44 1.43
C GLY A 144 -23.71 7.18 2.23
N VAL A 145 -23.71 8.51 2.18
CA VAL A 145 -24.73 9.37 2.78
C VAL A 145 -25.08 10.54 1.84
N GLU A 146 -26.26 11.14 2.01
CA GLU A 146 -26.78 12.31 1.29
C GLU A 146 -26.67 12.18 -0.24
N GLY A 147 -26.98 11.01 -0.80
CA GLY A 147 -26.86 10.71 -2.24
C GLY A 147 -25.43 10.41 -2.75
N GLY A 148 -24.45 10.27 -1.85
CA GLY A 148 -23.08 9.86 -2.18
C GLY A 148 -22.90 8.33 -2.27
N LYS A 149 -21.76 7.88 -2.78
CA LYS A 149 -21.35 6.46 -2.79
C LYS A 149 -20.18 6.27 -1.84
N GLY A 150 -20.19 5.26 -0.98
CA GLY A 150 -19.04 4.88 -0.17
C GLY A 150 -17.98 4.12 -0.96
N GLY A 151 -16.75 4.11 -0.47
CA GLY A 151 -15.62 3.48 -1.15
C GLY A 151 -15.34 2.05 -0.75
N ALA A 152 -14.74 1.28 -1.67
CA ALA A 152 -14.53 -0.16 -1.47
C ALA A 152 -13.59 -0.47 -0.29
N GLY A 153 -13.57 -1.68 0.23
CA GLY A 153 -12.49 -2.12 1.11
C GLY A 153 -11.29 -2.61 0.30
N GLY A 154 -10.09 -2.49 0.87
CA GLY A 154 -8.86 -3.05 0.31
C GLY A 154 -8.79 -4.57 0.49
N ASP A 155 -8.15 -5.25 -0.46
CA ASP A 155 -8.00 -6.70 -0.44
C ASP A 155 -6.89 -7.17 0.51
N ALA A 156 -7.07 -8.39 1.04
CA ALA A 156 -6.08 -9.08 1.86
C ALA A 156 -5.74 -10.45 1.27
N THR A 157 -4.48 -10.69 0.94
CA THR A 157 -4.07 -11.92 0.25
C THR A 157 -2.84 -12.60 0.88
N ILE A 158 -2.96 -13.90 1.16
CA ILE A 158 -1.84 -14.80 1.46
C ILE A 158 -1.76 -15.83 0.33
N ALA A 159 -0.62 -15.96 -0.35
CA ALA A 159 -0.49 -16.88 -1.48
C ALA A 159 0.83 -17.65 -1.51
N ALA A 160 0.75 -18.98 -1.54
CA ALA A 160 1.88 -19.91 -1.66
C ALA A 160 1.92 -20.58 -3.04
N LYS A 161 3.00 -20.39 -3.80
CA LYS A 161 3.22 -20.94 -5.15
C LYS A 161 4.33 -22.03 -5.14
N PRO A 162 4.41 -22.95 -6.14
CA PRO A 162 4.69 -24.38 -5.94
C PRO A 162 6.02 -24.72 -5.21
N ALA A 163 5.98 -25.81 -4.42
CA ALA A 163 7.01 -26.44 -3.56
C ALA A 163 7.08 -25.95 -2.08
N THR A 164 7.75 -26.74 -1.20
CA THR A 164 7.66 -26.87 0.29
C THR A 164 7.73 -25.62 1.20
N GLY A 165 7.44 -24.42 0.73
CA GLY A 165 7.39 -23.20 1.54
C GLY A 165 6.34 -23.26 2.64
N ASN A 166 6.66 -22.68 3.80
CA ASN A 166 5.74 -22.49 4.93
C ASN A 166 5.38 -21.00 5.03
N LEU A 167 4.09 -20.65 5.00
CA LEU A 167 3.60 -19.29 5.23
C LEU A 167 2.82 -19.23 6.54
N THR A 168 3.09 -18.21 7.33
CA THR A 168 2.28 -17.78 8.50
C THR A 168 2.22 -16.26 8.49
N GLY A 169 1.16 -15.61 8.93
CA GLY A 169 1.13 -14.14 8.98
C GLY A 169 -0.24 -13.53 8.82
N THR A 170 -0.32 -12.21 9.01
CA THR A 170 -1.57 -11.43 8.92
C THR A 170 -1.48 -10.43 7.78
N THR A 171 -2.47 -10.42 6.89
CA THR A 171 -2.69 -9.35 5.91
C THR A 171 -3.96 -8.59 6.26
N THR A 172 -3.88 -7.26 6.19
CA THR A 172 -5.05 -6.39 6.38
C THR A 172 -5.13 -5.39 5.25
N GLY A 173 -6.18 -5.49 4.44
CA GLY A 173 -6.46 -4.50 3.41
C GLY A 173 -6.86 -3.16 4.02
N GLY A 174 -6.63 -2.04 3.33
CA GLY A 174 -7.07 -0.73 3.80
C GLY A 174 -8.59 -0.66 3.95
N GLU A 175 -9.12 -0.04 5.00
CA GLU A 175 -10.56 0.23 5.12
C GLU A 175 -11.06 1.12 3.97
N GLY A 176 -12.37 1.13 3.73
CA GLY A 176 -13.10 1.96 2.77
C GLY A 176 -13.49 3.33 3.33
N GLY A 177 -13.60 4.37 2.49
CA GLY A 177 -13.94 5.72 2.94
C GLY A 177 -15.42 6.10 2.72
N THR A 178 -15.95 7.01 3.55
CA THR A 178 -17.38 7.40 3.52
C THR A 178 -17.68 8.47 2.46
N GLY A 179 -18.62 8.25 1.53
CA GLY A 179 -19.09 9.28 0.59
C GLY A 179 -20.29 10.06 1.12
N THR A 180 -20.34 11.37 0.91
CA THR A 180 -21.38 12.32 1.34
C THR A 180 -21.75 13.24 0.15
N GLY A 181 -23.04 13.44 -0.15
CA GLY A 181 -23.53 14.38 -1.16
C GLY A 181 -23.77 13.81 -2.57
N VAL A 182 -24.69 14.43 -3.33
CA VAL A 182 -25.14 13.98 -4.67
C VAL A 182 -23.97 13.84 -5.65
N GLY A 183 -23.72 12.61 -6.12
CA GLY A 183 -22.69 12.30 -7.13
C GLY A 183 -21.26 12.08 -6.58
N ALA A 184 -21.04 12.11 -5.27
CA ALA A 184 -19.76 11.77 -4.66
C ALA A 184 -19.51 10.25 -4.68
N THR A 185 -18.26 9.79 -4.82
CA THR A 185 -17.88 8.37 -4.65
C THR A 185 -16.63 8.27 -3.79
N GLY A 186 -16.71 7.66 -2.61
CA GLY A 186 -15.54 7.26 -1.83
C GLY A 186 -14.73 6.22 -2.60
N GLY A 187 -13.42 6.30 -2.51
CA GLY A 187 -12.53 5.20 -2.89
C GLY A 187 -12.22 4.36 -1.67
N ALA A 188 -11.52 3.25 -1.87
CA ALA A 188 -11.03 2.48 -0.74
C ALA A 188 -10.21 3.32 0.27
N GLY A 189 -10.80 3.70 1.39
CA GLY A 189 -10.14 4.39 2.51
C GLY A 189 -10.22 5.89 2.51
N GLY A 190 -10.70 6.52 1.43
CA GLY A 190 -10.90 7.97 1.36
C GLY A 190 -12.38 8.38 1.37
N ALA A 191 -12.79 9.24 2.31
CA ALA A 191 -14.13 9.84 2.30
C ALA A 191 -14.31 10.78 1.09
N ALA A 192 -15.53 10.97 0.62
CA ALA A 192 -15.84 11.92 -0.46
C ALA A 192 -16.95 12.87 -0.01
N THR A 193 -16.86 14.18 -0.30
CA THR A 193 -17.91 15.15 0.01
C THR A 193 -18.15 16.10 -1.17
N ASN A 194 -19.40 16.56 -1.36
CA ASN A 194 -19.77 17.65 -2.30
C ASN A 194 -19.28 17.46 -3.75
N GLY A 195 -19.42 16.25 -4.30
CA GLY A 195 -19.01 15.92 -5.68
C GLY A 195 -17.51 15.64 -5.86
N GLY A 196 -16.79 15.39 -4.76
CA GLY A 196 -15.43 14.85 -4.77
C GLY A 196 -15.37 13.33 -4.92
N THR A 197 -14.17 12.81 -5.17
CA THR A 197 -13.88 11.37 -5.27
C THR A 197 -12.80 10.97 -4.24
N GLY A 198 -13.15 10.18 -3.24
CA GLY A 198 -12.17 9.71 -2.25
C GLY A 198 -11.14 8.76 -2.86
N GLY A 199 -9.96 8.67 -2.26
CA GLY A 199 -8.87 7.81 -2.73
C GLY A 199 -9.08 6.32 -2.43
N ALA A 200 -8.47 5.46 -3.25
CA ALA A 200 -8.41 4.01 -3.08
C ALA A 200 -7.44 3.57 -1.99
N GLY A 201 -7.54 2.31 -1.56
CA GLY A 201 -6.98 1.81 -0.32
C GLY A 201 -5.95 0.79 -0.67
N GLY A 202 -4.86 0.80 0.08
CA GLY A 202 -3.72 -0.05 -0.16
C GLY A 202 -4.07 -1.53 -0.03
N ILE A 203 -3.46 -2.31 -0.91
CA ILE A 203 -3.49 -3.77 -0.86
C ILE A 203 -2.45 -4.25 0.16
N ALA A 204 -2.78 -5.30 0.91
CA ALA A 204 -1.82 -6.03 1.75
C ALA A 204 -1.57 -7.44 1.22
N LYS A 205 -0.30 -7.82 1.10
CA LYS A 205 0.10 -9.12 0.55
C LYS A 205 1.26 -9.78 1.30
N ILE A 206 1.11 -11.07 1.58
CA ILE A 206 2.23 -11.95 1.95
C ILE A 206 2.27 -13.08 0.92
N GLY A 207 3.43 -13.29 0.29
CA GLY A 207 3.57 -14.34 -0.70
C GLY A 207 4.92 -15.03 -0.66
N SER A 208 4.93 -16.32 -0.98
CA SER A 208 6.17 -17.02 -1.29
C SER A 208 6.05 -17.91 -2.52
N ASP A 209 7.20 -18.17 -3.13
CA ASP A 209 7.39 -19.10 -4.24
C ASP A 209 8.28 -20.28 -3.80
N ALA A 210 8.66 -21.15 -4.75
CA ALA A 210 9.38 -22.40 -4.49
C ALA A 210 10.53 -22.23 -3.48
N THR A 211 10.49 -23.05 -2.42
CA THR A 211 11.45 -23.10 -1.30
C THR A 211 11.60 -21.82 -0.44
N GLY A 212 10.78 -20.79 -0.67
CA GLY A 212 10.76 -19.54 0.10
C GLY A 212 9.82 -19.56 1.31
N THR A 213 10.18 -18.83 2.37
CA THR A 213 9.40 -18.64 3.60
C THR A 213 9.10 -17.16 3.80
N ALA A 214 7.81 -16.80 3.87
CA ALA A 214 7.38 -15.42 4.14
C ALA A 214 6.50 -15.39 5.39
N THR A 215 6.82 -14.52 6.36
CA THR A 215 6.00 -14.34 7.58
C THR A 215 5.88 -12.88 8.02
N GLY A 216 4.91 -12.56 8.88
CA GLY A 216 4.79 -11.23 9.49
C GLY A 216 3.46 -10.54 9.21
N THR A 217 3.48 -9.20 9.17
CA THR A 217 2.29 -8.35 9.06
C THR A 217 2.42 -7.39 7.88
N ALA A 218 1.45 -7.39 6.98
CA ALA A 218 1.34 -6.42 5.90
C ALA A 218 0.03 -5.63 6.01
N THR A 219 0.11 -4.31 5.91
CA THR A 219 -1.04 -3.41 6.01
C THR A 219 -1.00 -2.37 4.88
N GLY A 220 -2.01 -2.39 4.01
CA GLY A 220 -2.16 -1.33 3.01
C GLY A 220 -2.49 0.03 3.64
N GLY A 221 -2.13 1.11 2.98
CA GLY A 221 -2.49 2.47 3.39
C GLY A 221 -3.97 2.78 3.21
N ALA A 222 -4.52 3.72 3.96
CA ALA A 222 -5.85 4.25 3.66
C ALA A 222 -5.78 5.23 2.49
N GLY A 223 -6.83 5.32 1.67
CA GLY A 223 -7.01 6.43 0.74
C GLY A 223 -7.22 7.78 1.44
N GLY A 224 -7.02 8.87 0.71
CA GLY A 224 -7.23 10.24 1.15
C GLY A 224 -8.66 10.71 0.90
N THR A 225 -9.12 11.67 1.71
CA THR A 225 -10.46 12.24 1.56
C THR A 225 -10.53 13.25 0.43
N ALA A 226 -11.72 13.49 -0.14
CA ALA A 226 -11.95 14.48 -1.19
C ALA A 226 -13.15 15.35 -0.87
N THR A 227 -13.01 16.67 -1.01
CA THR A 227 -14.05 17.66 -0.74
C THR A 227 -14.18 18.66 -1.88
N GLY A 228 -15.39 18.72 -2.46
CA GLY A 228 -15.76 19.66 -3.51
C GLY A 228 -15.69 19.09 -4.92
N ALA A 229 -16.43 19.71 -5.84
CA ALA A 229 -16.58 19.21 -7.20
C ALA A 229 -15.25 19.04 -7.92
N GLY A 230 -15.04 17.87 -8.54
CA GLY A 230 -13.82 17.55 -9.28
C GLY A 230 -12.57 17.41 -8.42
N SER A 231 -12.71 17.35 -7.09
CA SER A 231 -11.60 17.01 -6.20
C SER A 231 -11.38 15.50 -6.12
N ALA A 232 -10.14 15.08 -5.90
CA ALA A 232 -9.80 13.66 -5.76
C ALA A 232 -8.80 13.43 -4.62
N GLY A 233 -9.15 12.60 -3.64
CA GLY A 233 -8.22 12.17 -2.60
C GLY A 233 -7.20 11.20 -3.17
N GLY A 234 -5.97 11.21 -2.65
CA GLY A 234 -4.91 10.33 -3.13
C GLY A 234 -5.12 8.88 -2.70
N GLU A 235 -4.60 7.92 -3.45
CA GLU A 235 -4.69 6.50 -3.10
C GLU A 235 -3.76 6.13 -1.93
N GLY A 236 -4.12 5.12 -1.14
CA GLY A 236 -3.25 4.51 -0.15
C GLY A 236 -2.26 3.55 -0.80
N GLY A 237 -1.01 3.61 -0.36
CA GLY A 237 0.06 2.74 -0.83
C GLY A 237 -0.16 1.28 -0.44
N TRP A 238 0.34 0.35 -1.25
CA TRP A 238 0.31 -1.09 -0.96
C TRP A 238 1.43 -1.50 0.02
N ALA A 239 1.28 -2.68 0.63
CA ALA A 239 2.30 -3.30 1.48
C ALA A 239 2.49 -4.78 1.16
N GLN A 240 3.75 -5.22 1.02
CA GLN A 240 4.06 -6.59 0.62
C GLN A 240 5.24 -7.21 1.39
N ILE A 241 5.07 -8.46 1.82
CA ILE A 241 6.18 -9.35 2.20
C ILE A 241 6.29 -10.45 1.14
N LYS A 242 7.48 -10.65 0.56
CA LYS A 242 7.70 -11.62 -0.52
C LYS A 242 8.93 -12.48 -0.29
N ALA A 243 8.80 -13.80 -0.43
CA ALA A 243 9.92 -14.73 -0.46
C ALA A 243 10.00 -15.54 -1.77
N GLY A 244 11.13 -15.47 -2.49
CA GLY A 244 11.34 -16.20 -3.76
C GLY A 244 10.75 -15.56 -5.02
N ASN A 245 10.98 -16.20 -6.17
CA ASN A 245 10.59 -15.81 -7.55
C ASN A 245 10.73 -14.32 -7.83
N TYR A 246 11.93 -13.83 -7.54
CA TYR A 246 12.40 -12.57 -8.08
C TYR A 246 13.39 -12.91 -9.18
N GLN A 247 13.05 -12.55 -10.43
CA GLN A 247 13.94 -12.69 -11.59
C GLN A 247 14.47 -14.14 -11.83
N GLY A 248 13.74 -15.17 -11.39
CA GLY A 248 14.11 -16.58 -11.57
C GLY A 248 14.79 -17.25 -10.36
N LEU A 249 15.12 -16.51 -9.30
CA LEU A 249 15.66 -17.09 -8.07
C LEU A 249 14.56 -17.67 -7.17
N SER A 250 14.79 -18.88 -6.67
CA SER A 250 13.94 -19.59 -5.70
C SER A 250 14.54 -19.52 -4.29
N GLY A 251 13.74 -19.77 -3.26
CA GLY A 251 14.19 -19.71 -1.87
C GLY A 251 14.15 -18.30 -1.25
N GLY A 252 14.59 -18.21 0.01
CA GLY A 252 14.68 -16.97 0.79
C GLY A 252 13.73 -16.96 2.00
N MET A 253 14.07 -16.19 3.03
CA MET A 253 13.26 -16.01 4.24
C MET A 253 12.97 -14.52 4.46
N ALA A 254 11.72 -14.09 4.24
CA ALA A 254 11.29 -12.71 4.46
C ALA A 254 10.35 -12.62 5.67
N SER A 255 10.64 -11.75 6.63
CA SER A 255 9.69 -11.42 7.69
C SER A 255 9.77 -10.00 8.22
N GLY A 256 8.66 -9.50 8.77
CA GLY A 256 8.61 -8.17 9.38
C GLY A 256 7.21 -7.55 9.41
N THR A 257 7.18 -6.24 9.61
CA THR A 257 5.99 -5.39 9.51
C THR A 257 6.17 -4.42 8.35
N THR A 258 5.24 -4.42 7.40
CA THR A 258 5.24 -3.49 6.26
C THR A 258 3.92 -2.75 6.18
N THR A 259 4.00 -1.43 6.01
CA THR A 259 2.84 -0.54 5.93
C THR A 259 2.96 0.39 4.74
N GLY A 260 1.94 0.40 3.89
CA GLY A 260 1.83 1.37 2.80
C GLY A 260 1.45 2.75 3.35
N GLY A 261 1.89 3.80 2.67
CA GLY A 261 1.57 5.17 3.04
C GLY A 261 0.09 5.49 2.85
N LYS A 262 -0.46 6.41 3.65
CA LYS A 262 -1.82 6.91 3.40
C LYS A 262 -1.83 7.85 2.20
N GLY A 263 -2.92 7.87 1.45
CA GLY A 263 -3.19 8.92 0.48
C GLY A 263 -3.46 10.26 1.16
N GLY A 264 -3.16 11.35 0.46
CA GLY A 264 -3.39 12.72 0.91
C GLY A 264 -4.80 13.20 0.62
N ASP A 265 -5.29 14.12 1.43
CA ASP A 265 -6.63 14.69 1.26
C ASP A 265 -6.67 15.76 0.17
N ALA A 266 -7.71 15.80 -0.65
CA ALA A 266 -8.08 16.95 -1.47
C ALA A 266 -9.22 17.73 -0.80
N THR A 267 -8.94 18.95 -0.33
CA THR A 267 -9.89 19.70 0.51
C THR A 267 -10.63 20.81 -0.23
N VAL A 268 -10.29 21.05 -1.50
CA VAL A 268 -10.85 22.11 -2.33
C VAL A 268 -11.29 21.57 -3.70
N ALA A 269 -12.33 22.15 -4.28
CA ALA A 269 -12.80 21.81 -5.62
C ALA A 269 -11.65 21.86 -6.66
N GLY A 270 -11.59 20.84 -7.52
CA GLY A 270 -10.54 20.69 -8.53
C GLY A 270 -9.13 20.44 -8.00
N SER A 271 -8.97 20.10 -6.72
CA SER A 271 -7.66 19.74 -6.13
C SER A 271 -7.47 18.23 -6.05
N THR A 272 -6.22 17.77 -6.03
CA THR A 272 -5.90 16.34 -5.99
C THR A 272 -4.89 16.01 -4.89
N GLY A 273 -5.26 15.19 -3.93
CA GLY A 273 -4.34 14.69 -2.91
C GLY A 273 -3.25 13.80 -3.54
N GLY A 274 -2.07 13.77 -2.93
CA GLY A 274 -0.99 12.91 -3.39
C GLY A 274 -1.20 11.46 -2.97
N ASP A 275 -0.71 10.50 -3.75
CA ASP A 275 -0.82 9.08 -3.40
C ASP A 275 0.19 8.71 -2.30
N GLY A 276 -0.19 7.75 -1.47
CA GLY A 276 0.69 7.11 -0.51
C GLY A 276 1.67 6.14 -1.19
N GLY A 277 2.92 6.16 -0.74
CA GLY A 277 3.97 5.29 -1.26
C GLY A 277 3.81 3.84 -0.82
N GLY A 278 4.18 2.89 -1.69
CA GLY A 278 4.18 1.46 -1.38
C GLY A 278 5.30 1.05 -0.41
N SER A 279 5.21 -0.15 0.13
CA SER A 279 6.21 -0.73 1.03
C SER A 279 6.45 -2.22 0.76
N LEU A 280 7.72 -2.62 0.69
CA LEU A 280 8.14 -3.99 0.37
C LEU A 280 9.19 -4.51 1.36
N ILE A 281 9.00 -5.75 1.83
CA ILE A 281 10.03 -6.59 2.44
C ILE A 281 10.22 -7.83 1.56
N MET A 282 11.45 -8.12 1.14
CA MET A 282 11.73 -9.19 0.20
C MET A 282 12.98 -10.02 0.53
N ALA A 283 12.92 -11.34 0.32
CA ALA A 283 14.09 -12.20 0.29
C ALA A 283 13.96 -13.21 -0.85
N ALA A 284 14.95 -13.30 -1.72
CA ALA A 284 14.94 -14.30 -2.78
C ALA A 284 16.34 -14.92 -2.94
N GLY A 285 16.42 -16.17 -3.42
CA GLY A 285 17.68 -16.92 -3.46
C GLY A 285 17.91 -17.79 -2.22
N THR A 286 18.55 -18.94 -2.40
CA THR A 286 18.87 -19.88 -1.32
C THR A 286 19.76 -19.21 -0.27
N GLY A 287 19.34 -19.27 1.00
CA GLY A 287 20.08 -18.65 2.11
C GLY A 287 19.86 -17.15 2.27
N SER A 288 19.05 -16.51 1.42
CA SER A 288 18.68 -15.11 1.61
C SER A 288 17.77 -14.92 2.83
N VAL A 289 18.07 -13.94 3.67
CA VAL A 289 17.30 -13.62 4.89
C VAL A 289 16.99 -12.12 4.92
N ALA A 290 15.72 -11.75 5.13
CA ALA A 290 15.28 -10.40 5.43
C ALA A 290 14.21 -10.47 6.53
N THR A 291 14.63 -10.64 7.79
CA THR A 291 13.70 -10.96 8.91
C THR A 291 13.62 -9.88 9.98
N GLY A 292 12.45 -9.77 10.62
CA GLY A 292 12.18 -8.81 11.71
C GLY A 292 12.18 -7.34 11.28
N ASN A 293 12.06 -7.03 9.99
CA ASN A 293 12.20 -5.67 9.48
C ASN A 293 10.94 -4.82 9.65
N THR A 294 11.09 -3.49 9.68
CA THR A 294 9.98 -2.54 9.60
C THR A 294 10.14 -1.68 8.35
N ALA A 295 9.16 -1.72 7.46
CA ALA A 295 9.15 -0.92 6.23
C ALA A 295 7.88 -0.05 6.19
N LYS A 296 8.02 1.25 5.93
CA LYS A 296 6.89 2.18 5.89
C LYS A 296 6.96 3.16 4.71
N GLY A 297 6.05 2.98 3.76
CA GLY A 297 5.86 3.92 2.66
C GLY A 297 5.46 5.31 3.14
N GLY A 298 5.85 6.33 2.39
CA GLY A 298 5.55 7.72 2.72
C GLY A 298 4.08 8.04 2.51
N ASN A 299 3.49 8.89 3.35
CA ASN A 299 2.14 9.37 3.08
C ASN A 299 2.15 10.36 1.90
N GLY A 300 1.09 10.38 1.12
CA GLY A 300 0.82 11.45 0.18
C GLY A 300 0.53 12.76 0.90
N GLY A 301 0.87 13.86 0.25
CA GLY A 301 0.59 15.22 0.71
C GLY A 301 -0.83 15.63 0.39
N ASN A 302 -1.40 16.52 1.22
CA ASN A 302 -2.73 17.05 0.97
C ASN A 302 -2.71 18.10 -0.14
N ALA A 303 -3.86 18.34 -0.77
CA ALA A 303 -4.11 19.49 -1.62
C ALA A 303 -5.16 20.41 -0.99
N THR A 304 -4.81 21.69 -0.88
CA THR A 304 -5.56 22.71 -0.13
C THR A 304 -5.92 23.93 -0.97
N ALA A 305 -5.63 23.90 -2.27
CA ALA A 305 -5.97 24.96 -3.20
C ALA A 305 -6.48 24.37 -4.52
N ALA A 306 -7.35 25.11 -5.20
CA ALA A 306 -7.91 24.71 -6.48
C ALA A 306 -6.80 24.50 -7.53
N GLY A 307 -6.85 23.37 -8.24
CA GLY A 307 -5.86 22.99 -9.24
C GLY A 307 -4.52 22.51 -8.71
N ALA A 308 -4.27 22.56 -7.40
CA ALA A 308 -3.02 22.08 -6.81
C ALA A 308 -3.06 20.56 -6.59
N LYS A 309 -1.90 19.92 -6.77
CA LYS A 309 -1.68 18.53 -6.36
C LYS A 309 -0.85 18.45 -5.08
N GLY A 310 -1.23 17.57 -4.17
CA GLY A 310 -0.35 17.11 -3.09
C GLY A 310 0.77 16.24 -3.64
N GLY A 311 1.94 16.29 -3.01
CA GLY A 311 3.08 15.47 -3.40
C GLY A 311 2.82 13.99 -3.12
N GLU A 312 3.36 13.09 -3.94
CA GLU A 312 3.31 11.65 -3.67
C GLU A 312 4.22 11.29 -2.50
N GLY A 313 3.84 10.27 -1.72
CA GLY A 313 4.70 9.67 -0.72
C GLY A 313 5.76 8.77 -1.37
N GLY A 314 6.93 8.68 -0.74
CA GLY A 314 8.02 7.87 -1.26
C GLY A 314 7.81 6.36 -1.08
N PHE A 315 8.42 5.56 -1.96
CA PHE A 315 8.37 4.10 -1.92
C PHE A 315 9.42 3.54 -0.95
N THR A 316 9.06 2.54 -0.15
CA THR A 316 9.99 1.87 0.77
C THR A 316 10.30 0.44 0.34
N ASN A 317 11.58 0.07 0.45
CA ASN A 317 12.03 -1.29 0.12
C ASN A 317 13.08 -1.80 1.09
N ILE A 318 12.90 -3.02 1.62
CA ILE A 318 13.98 -3.75 2.30
C ILE A 318 14.10 -5.15 1.69
N ALA A 319 15.22 -5.46 1.01
CA ALA A 319 15.37 -6.71 0.26
C ALA A 319 16.74 -7.38 0.41
N ALA A 320 16.88 -8.71 0.35
CA ALA A 320 18.19 -9.33 0.14
C ALA A 320 18.17 -10.50 -0.84
N LEU A 321 19.25 -10.67 -1.60
CA LEU A 321 19.44 -11.75 -2.57
C LEU A 321 20.88 -12.26 -2.48
N ASN A 322 21.04 -13.33 -1.68
CA ASN A 322 22.23 -14.12 -1.33
C ASN A 322 23.20 -13.56 -0.26
N ASN A 323 22.66 -12.98 0.83
CA ASN A 323 23.02 -13.34 2.22
C ASN A 323 21.98 -12.70 3.20
N SER A 324 22.25 -11.81 4.15
CA SER A 324 21.32 -11.54 5.28
C SER A 324 20.96 -10.07 5.57
N ILE A 325 19.73 -9.81 6.04
CA ILE A 325 19.23 -8.59 6.70
C ILE A 325 18.39 -8.99 7.93
N THR A 326 18.65 -8.37 9.08
CA THR A 326 17.88 -8.56 10.33
C THR A 326 17.59 -7.22 11.05
N ALA A 327 16.32 -7.04 11.44
CA ALA A 327 15.75 -5.95 12.26
C ALA A 327 15.99 -4.49 11.81
N SER A 328 16.11 -4.24 10.50
CA SER A 328 16.30 -2.88 9.97
C SER A 328 14.97 -2.12 9.82
N THR A 329 15.06 -0.79 9.81
CA THR A 329 13.91 0.10 9.59
C THR A 329 14.14 1.00 8.38
N ALA A 330 13.21 0.98 7.43
CA ALA A 330 13.18 1.91 6.32
C ALA A 330 11.87 2.68 6.34
N THR A 331 11.96 4.00 6.25
CA THR A 331 10.82 4.91 6.18
C THR A 331 11.04 5.87 5.02
N SER A 332 10.08 5.92 4.11
CA SER A 332 10.12 6.88 3.01
C SER A 332 9.53 8.22 3.41
N GLY A 333 9.91 9.26 2.67
CA GLY A 333 9.46 10.62 2.92
C GLY A 333 7.99 10.80 2.56
N ASN A 334 7.30 11.66 3.29
CA ASN A 334 5.95 12.09 2.92
C ASN A 334 6.00 13.10 1.77
N GLY A 335 4.97 13.14 0.95
CA GLY A 335 4.76 14.21 -0.01
C GLY A 335 4.40 15.53 0.67
N GLY A 336 4.75 16.64 0.04
CA GLY A 336 4.42 17.99 0.49
C GLY A 336 2.99 18.40 0.18
N ILE A 337 2.49 19.41 0.87
CA ILE A 337 1.13 19.92 0.68
C ILE A 337 1.08 20.82 -0.57
N GLY A 338 0.10 20.62 -1.45
CA GLY A 338 -0.23 21.56 -2.53
C GLY A 338 -1.07 22.74 -2.01
N LYS A 339 -0.49 23.94 -1.93
CA LYS A 339 -1.17 25.17 -1.43
C LYS A 339 -1.52 26.18 -2.53
N GLY A 340 -1.30 25.80 -3.78
CA GLY A 340 -1.49 26.62 -4.96
C GLY A 340 -0.56 26.11 -6.05
N GLY A 341 0.74 26.20 -5.79
CA GLY A 341 1.72 25.30 -6.38
C GLY A 341 1.56 23.88 -5.84
N ASP A 342 2.05 22.91 -6.61
CA ASP A 342 2.06 21.50 -6.23
C ASP A 342 3.05 21.25 -5.08
N GLY A 343 2.73 20.28 -4.22
CA GLY A 343 3.67 19.75 -3.25
C GLY A 343 4.73 18.86 -3.91
N GLY A 344 5.94 18.87 -3.38
CA GLY A 344 7.03 18.00 -3.83
C GLY A 344 6.84 16.55 -3.38
N LYS A 345 7.38 15.60 -4.13
CA LYS A 345 7.33 14.18 -3.79
C LYS A 345 8.23 13.88 -2.57
N GLY A 346 7.82 12.93 -1.73
CA GLY A 346 8.67 12.37 -0.68
C GLY A 346 9.72 11.41 -1.23
N GLY A 347 10.93 11.43 -0.67
CA GLY A 347 12.03 10.58 -1.10
C GLY A 347 11.80 9.10 -0.80
N ASP A 348 12.48 8.23 -1.54
CA ASP A 348 12.41 6.79 -1.36
C ASP A 348 13.40 6.30 -0.29
N GLY A 349 12.96 5.38 0.56
CA GLY A 349 13.73 4.75 1.62
C GLY A 349 14.12 3.32 1.26
N TRP A 350 15.42 3.06 1.17
CA TRP A 350 15.96 1.77 0.71
C TRP A 350 16.86 1.12 1.75
N ILE A 351 16.79 -0.22 1.90
CA ILE A 351 17.89 -1.04 2.44
C ILE A 351 17.96 -2.39 1.71
N GLN A 352 18.98 -2.65 0.90
CA GLN A 352 19.09 -3.91 0.13
C GLN A 352 20.48 -4.55 0.18
N ALA A 353 20.61 -5.90 0.03
CA ALA A 353 21.93 -6.58 -0.09
C ALA A 353 21.96 -7.70 -1.16
N TYR A 354 22.95 -7.71 -2.09
CA TYR A 354 23.08 -8.64 -3.24
C TYR A 354 24.57 -9.02 -3.55
N PRO A 355 24.97 -10.13 -4.25
CA PRO A 355 24.96 -10.08 -5.72
C PRO A 355 24.47 -11.33 -6.49
N TRP A 356 24.04 -11.02 -7.71
CA TRP A 356 23.11 -11.78 -8.53
C TRP A 356 23.79 -12.81 -9.46
N ASP A 357 25.04 -12.64 -9.95
CA ASP A 357 25.65 -13.56 -10.95
C ASP A 357 27.14 -13.31 -11.41
N ASP A 358 28.14 -12.99 -10.56
CA ASP A 358 29.58 -13.26 -10.90
C ASP A 358 30.09 -14.56 -10.22
N PRO A 359 30.52 -15.58 -10.99
CA PRO A 359 30.89 -16.92 -10.52
C PRO A 359 32.32 -17.13 -10.00
N THR A 360 33.18 -16.11 -9.88
CA THR A 360 34.63 -16.41 -9.72
C THR A 360 35.34 -16.10 -8.40
N ALA A 361 34.86 -15.26 -7.47
CA ALA A 361 35.52 -15.17 -6.16
C ALA A 361 34.70 -14.51 -5.04
N ASP A 362 34.08 -15.38 -4.25
CA ASP A 362 33.68 -15.32 -2.84
C ASP A 362 32.66 -14.27 -2.32
N PRO A 363 31.33 -14.51 -2.40
CA PRO A 363 30.33 -13.78 -1.62
C PRO A 363 30.12 -14.41 -0.23
N GLN A 364 31.14 -14.46 0.63
CA GLN A 364 31.01 -14.95 2.01
C GLN A 364 30.80 -13.84 3.04
N GLY A 365 29.58 -13.24 3.16
CA GLY A 365 29.22 -12.45 4.37
C GLY A 365 28.33 -11.20 4.31
N THR A 366 27.43 -10.96 3.34
CA THR A 366 26.56 -9.76 3.43
C THR A 366 25.57 -9.83 4.61
N THR A 367 25.54 -8.82 5.47
CA THR A 367 24.69 -8.79 6.68
C THR A 367 24.23 -7.37 6.98
N ILE A 368 22.93 -7.05 6.85
CA ILE A 368 22.38 -5.78 7.38
C ILE A 368 21.62 -6.02 8.67
N VAL A 369 22.39 -5.83 9.73
CA VAL A 369 22.03 -5.59 11.11
C VAL A 369 21.76 -4.08 11.29
N ASN A 370 20.66 -3.76 11.98
CA ASN A 370 20.15 -2.47 12.49
C ASN A 370 20.30 -1.19 11.63
N GLY A 371 20.28 -1.28 10.31
CA GLY A 371 20.24 -0.10 9.46
C GLY A 371 18.94 0.69 9.63
N GLN A 372 19.04 2.02 9.71
CA GLN A 372 17.92 2.95 9.62
C GLN A 372 18.08 3.82 8.38
N SER A 373 17.08 3.80 7.51
CA SER A 373 17.03 4.57 6.27
C SER A 373 15.78 5.43 6.30
N THR A 374 15.95 6.75 6.40
CA THR A 374 14.84 7.72 6.45
C THR A 374 14.95 8.70 5.30
N ALA A 375 14.11 8.56 4.29
CA ALA A 375 14.13 9.52 3.19
C ALA A 375 13.53 10.88 3.59
N GLY A 376 13.89 11.92 2.87
CA GLY A 376 13.41 13.27 3.12
C GLY A 376 11.98 13.46 2.64
N ASN A 377 11.19 14.23 3.39
CA ASN A 377 9.88 14.71 2.93
C ASN A 377 10.03 15.69 1.76
N GLY A 378 9.03 15.70 0.88
CA GLY A 378 8.85 16.76 -0.11
C GLY A 378 8.44 18.08 0.53
N GLY A 379 8.80 19.19 -0.13
CA GLY A 379 8.42 20.52 0.30
C GLY A 379 6.99 20.87 -0.09
N ASP A 380 6.37 21.78 0.65
CA ASP A 380 5.04 22.29 0.31
C ASP A 380 5.10 23.19 -0.92
N GLY A 381 4.04 23.21 -1.71
CA GLY A 381 3.83 24.26 -2.72
C GLY A 381 3.55 25.62 -2.07
N GLY A 382 3.86 26.69 -2.79
CA GLY A 382 3.53 28.06 -2.41
C GLY A 382 2.08 28.41 -2.68
N THR A 383 1.60 29.49 -2.06
CA THR A 383 0.21 29.95 -2.26
C THR A 383 0.04 30.72 -3.57
N ASN A 384 -1.14 30.61 -4.19
CA ASN A 384 -1.50 31.40 -5.38
C ASN A 384 -1.67 32.89 -5.04
N GLY A 385 -1.34 33.73 -6.02
CA GLY A 385 -1.58 35.18 -6.00
C GLY A 385 -2.89 35.53 -6.69
N SER A 386 -3.27 36.81 -6.64
CA SER A 386 -4.41 37.32 -7.41
C SER A 386 -4.13 37.30 -8.92
N GLY A 387 -5.17 37.31 -9.75
CA GLY A 387 -5.00 37.42 -11.21
C GLY A 387 -4.50 36.14 -11.89
N GLY A 388 -4.59 34.99 -11.20
CA GLY A 388 -4.22 33.68 -11.74
C GLY A 388 -2.76 33.29 -11.56
N ALA A 389 -1.96 34.10 -10.86
CA ALA A 389 -0.57 33.77 -10.56
C ALA A 389 -0.48 32.56 -9.61
N ILE A 390 0.37 31.60 -9.96
CA ILE A 390 0.49 30.32 -9.24
C ILE A 390 1.72 30.32 -8.34
N GLY A 391 1.56 29.82 -7.12
CA GLY A 391 2.67 29.64 -6.19
C GLY A 391 3.72 28.65 -6.73
N GLY A 392 4.95 28.77 -6.26
CA GLY A 392 6.02 27.88 -6.65
C GLY A 392 5.74 26.44 -6.22
N LYS A 393 6.26 25.46 -6.97
CA LYS A 393 6.19 24.06 -6.55
C LYS A 393 7.12 23.81 -5.36
N GLY A 394 6.76 22.89 -4.48
CA GLY A 394 7.67 22.34 -3.50
C GLY A 394 8.76 21.49 -4.17
N GLY A 395 9.95 21.45 -3.58
CA GLY A 395 11.04 20.59 -4.02
C GLY A 395 10.82 19.14 -3.55
N ASP A 396 11.38 18.18 -4.27
CA ASP A 396 11.29 16.78 -3.88
C ASP A 396 12.20 16.47 -2.68
N GLY A 397 11.77 15.53 -1.85
CA GLY A 397 12.59 14.97 -0.79
C GLY A 397 13.68 14.05 -1.34
N GLY A 398 14.84 14.10 -0.72
CA GLY A 398 15.99 13.27 -1.09
C GLY A 398 15.80 11.83 -0.66
N ASN A 399 16.31 10.91 -1.47
CA ASN A 399 16.31 9.49 -1.15
C ASN A 399 17.27 9.18 0.00
N SER A 400 16.97 8.12 0.75
CA SER A 400 17.92 7.49 1.66
C SER A 400 18.27 6.11 1.14
N THR A 401 19.55 5.91 0.79
CA THR A 401 20.03 4.69 0.14
C THR A 401 21.07 3.97 1.01
N PHE A 402 20.73 2.76 1.46
CA PHE A 402 21.67 1.92 2.19
C PHE A 402 22.07 0.72 1.31
N TRP A 403 23.32 0.71 0.84
CA TRP A 403 23.89 -0.31 -0.03
C TRP A 403 25.19 -0.84 0.58
N GLN A 404 25.33 -2.17 0.74
CA GLN A 404 26.57 -2.79 1.21
C GLN A 404 26.93 -4.02 0.38
N SER A 405 28.21 -4.13 0.01
CA SER A 405 28.87 -5.31 -0.57
C SER A 405 30.15 -5.63 0.25
N GLY A 406 30.55 -6.91 0.33
CA GLY A 406 31.88 -7.28 0.87
C GLY A 406 32.01 -7.43 2.40
N ASN A 407 31.12 -8.16 3.07
CA ASN A 407 31.31 -8.67 4.45
C ASN A 407 31.40 -7.63 5.58
N VAL A 408 30.73 -6.49 5.44
CA VAL A 408 30.68 -5.44 6.46
C VAL A 408 29.41 -5.58 7.31
N THR A 409 29.55 -5.64 8.64
CA THR A 409 28.43 -5.58 9.59
C THR A 409 28.20 -4.12 10.02
N SER A 410 27.04 -3.55 9.68
CA SER A 410 26.57 -2.30 10.28
C SER A 410 25.98 -2.57 11.67
N THR A 411 26.34 -1.78 12.69
CA THR A 411 25.66 -1.79 13.99
C THR A 411 25.01 -0.42 14.20
N ASN A 412 23.71 -0.32 13.93
CA ASN A 412 22.89 0.89 14.14
C ASN A 412 23.16 2.07 13.17
N GLY A 413 23.65 1.81 11.97
CA GLY A 413 23.89 2.88 10.99
C GLY A 413 22.60 3.62 10.61
N VAL A 414 22.60 4.96 10.72
CA VAL A 414 21.49 5.83 10.32
C VAL A 414 21.88 6.62 9.07
N ASN A 415 21.04 6.57 8.04
CA ASN A 415 21.12 7.38 6.83
C ASN A 415 19.80 8.15 6.69
N ALA A 416 19.89 9.40 6.22
CA ALA A 416 18.71 10.18 5.85
C ALA A 416 18.88 10.97 4.56
N GLY A 417 17.83 11.03 3.75
CA GLY A 417 17.74 11.99 2.66
C GLY A 417 17.34 13.38 3.15
N GLY A 418 17.75 14.42 2.44
CA GLY A 418 17.41 15.80 2.79
C GLY A 418 15.97 16.15 2.44
N HIS A 419 15.38 17.12 3.12
CA HIS A 419 14.04 17.61 2.80
C HIS A 419 14.04 18.50 1.56
N GLY A 420 12.96 18.44 0.79
CA GLY A 420 12.66 19.42 -0.24
C GLY A 420 12.32 20.78 0.36
N GLY A 421 12.76 21.86 -0.29
CA GLY A 421 12.39 23.22 0.07
C GLY A 421 10.95 23.52 -0.31
N SER A 422 10.29 24.43 0.42
CA SER A 422 8.96 24.90 0.05
C SER A 422 9.02 25.80 -1.19
N GLY A 423 7.97 25.78 -2.01
CA GLY A 423 7.76 26.77 -3.05
C GLY A 423 7.45 28.15 -2.47
N GLY A 424 7.87 29.20 -3.17
CA GLY A 424 7.57 30.58 -2.82
C GLY A 424 6.13 30.96 -3.15
N ASN A 425 5.60 31.95 -2.44
CA ASN A 425 4.25 32.45 -2.69
C ASN A 425 4.22 33.36 -3.93
N ALA A 426 3.11 33.30 -4.66
CA ALA A 426 2.84 34.20 -5.77
C ALA A 426 2.22 35.53 -5.34
N THR A 427 2.34 36.55 -6.20
CA THR A 427 1.73 37.87 -6.10
C THR A 427 0.91 38.15 -7.37
N ALA A 428 0.25 39.31 -7.46
CA ALA A 428 -0.42 39.69 -8.69
C ALA A 428 0.58 39.80 -9.86
N PRO A 429 0.17 39.45 -11.10
CA PRO A 429 0.91 39.82 -12.29
C PRO A 429 1.12 41.34 -12.32
N GLY A 430 2.26 41.77 -12.86
CA GLY A 430 2.62 43.17 -12.92
C GLY A 430 3.50 43.49 -14.11
N VAL A 431 3.98 44.73 -14.17
CA VAL A 431 4.80 45.23 -15.30
C VAL A 431 6.10 44.45 -15.50
N SER A 432 6.53 43.68 -14.51
CA SER A 432 7.79 42.96 -14.51
C SER A 432 7.64 41.44 -14.53
N GLY A 433 6.43 40.90 -14.68
CA GLY A 433 6.22 39.46 -14.81
C GLY A 433 4.83 38.97 -14.40
N ASP A 434 4.70 37.66 -14.31
CA ASP A 434 3.46 36.95 -13.99
C ASP A 434 3.17 36.84 -12.50
N GLY A 435 4.08 37.29 -11.63
CA GLY A 435 3.94 37.19 -10.17
C GLY A 435 4.07 35.76 -9.64
N SER A 436 4.65 34.83 -10.40
CA SER A 436 4.80 33.43 -9.99
C SER A 436 5.80 33.26 -8.84
N GLY A 437 5.48 32.36 -7.90
CA GLY A 437 6.41 32.00 -6.83
C GLY A 437 7.56 31.12 -7.33
N GLY A 438 8.75 31.26 -6.74
CA GLY A 438 9.90 30.44 -7.09
C GLY A 438 9.74 28.99 -6.62
N ALA A 439 10.22 28.01 -7.38
CA ALA A 439 10.18 26.61 -6.94
C ALA A 439 11.12 26.38 -5.75
N GLY A 440 10.78 25.44 -4.86
CA GLY A 440 11.67 24.94 -3.82
C GLY A 440 12.79 24.07 -4.42
N GLY A 441 13.96 24.08 -3.78
CA GLY A 441 15.06 23.20 -4.15
C GLY A 441 14.83 21.77 -3.67
N ASN A 442 15.37 20.78 -4.37
CA ASN A 442 15.25 19.38 -3.98
C ASN A 442 16.16 19.04 -2.80
N GLY A 443 15.76 18.10 -1.97
CA GLY A 443 16.61 17.49 -0.95
C GLY A 443 17.70 16.64 -1.57
N GLY A 444 18.89 16.66 -0.96
CA GLY A 444 20.02 15.82 -1.35
C GLY A 444 19.81 14.36 -0.97
N VAL A 445 20.46 13.47 -1.69
CA VAL A 445 20.47 12.04 -1.38
C VAL A 445 21.43 11.78 -0.22
N GLY A 446 20.96 11.04 0.78
CA GLY A 446 21.81 10.44 1.82
C GLY A 446 22.14 9.01 1.46
N GLY A 447 23.40 8.59 1.66
CA GLY A 447 23.90 7.30 1.18
C GLY A 447 24.88 6.61 2.12
N ASN A 448 25.13 5.33 1.85
CA ASN A 448 26.32 4.62 2.29
C ASN A 448 27.22 4.32 1.08
N LEU A 449 28.48 4.77 1.12
CA LEU A 449 29.52 4.30 0.21
C LEU A 449 30.72 3.84 1.05
N ALA A 450 31.19 2.62 0.75
CA ALA A 450 32.33 1.96 1.44
C ALA A 450 32.26 1.90 2.99
N GLY A 451 31.06 1.98 3.59
CA GLY A 451 30.87 1.87 5.03
C GLY A 451 30.72 3.19 5.78
N VAL A 452 30.81 4.34 5.11
CA VAL A 452 30.57 5.66 5.69
C VAL A 452 29.11 6.07 5.43
N LEU A 453 28.46 6.67 6.43
CA LEU A 453 27.06 7.09 6.35
C LEU A 453 26.98 8.60 6.13
N GLY A 454 26.20 9.04 5.15
CA GLY A 454 25.98 10.45 4.87
C GLY A 454 24.50 10.84 4.93
N THR A 455 24.23 12.08 5.33
CA THR A 455 22.88 12.67 5.35
C THR A 455 22.74 13.68 4.23
N GLY A 456 21.72 13.54 3.41
CA GLY A 456 21.45 14.50 2.35
C GLY A 456 21.15 15.89 2.91
N GLY A 457 21.71 16.93 2.29
CA GLY A 457 21.39 18.32 2.65
C GLY A 457 19.95 18.69 2.27
N ASN A 458 19.34 19.62 2.98
CA ASN A 458 18.01 20.12 2.61
C ASN A 458 18.08 21.05 1.40
N GLY A 459 17.08 20.99 0.53
CA GLY A 459 16.85 22.03 -0.46
C GLY A 459 16.40 23.33 0.20
N THR A 460 16.77 24.47 -0.37
CA THR A 460 16.32 25.77 0.13
C THR A 460 14.94 26.11 -0.44
N ASN A 461 14.20 26.97 0.26
CA ASN A 461 12.92 27.43 -0.23
C ASN A 461 13.07 28.28 -1.50
N GLY A 462 12.03 28.26 -2.32
CA GLY A 462 11.85 29.23 -3.39
C GLY A 462 11.55 30.61 -2.83
N GLY A 463 12.02 31.64 -3.52
CA GLY A 463 11.70 33.03 -3.21
C GLY A 463 10.25 33.36 -3.54
N ASN A 464 9.66 34.27 -2.79
CA ASN A 464 8.35 34.81 -3.12
C ASN A 464 8.45 35.73 -4.33
N ALA A 465 7.36 35.80 -5.10
CA ALA A 465 7.21 36.82 -6.11
C ALA A 465 7.19 38.23 -5.49
N GLN A 466 7.65 39.21 -6.24
CA GLN A 466 7.69 40.61 -5.82
C GLN A 466 6.39 41.35 -6.16
N PRO A 467 6.07 42.46 -5.48
CA PRO A 467 4.82 43.20 -5.72
C PRO A 467 4.64 43.75 -7.14
N ASN A 468 5.73 43.94 -7.91
CA ASN A 468 5.70 44.39 -9.30
C ASN A 468 5.46 43.25 -10.32
N GLY A 469 5.16 42.04 -9.84
CA GLY A 469 4.98 40.85 -10.66
C GLY A 469 6.28 40.12 -11.01
N THR A 470 7.45 40.56 -10.53
CA THR A 470 8.68 39.80 -10.76
C THR A 470 8.59 38.44 -10.06
N ALA A 471 8.86 37.37 -10.81
CA ALA A 471 8.82 36.00 -10.31
C ALA A 471 9.83 35.77 -9.18
N GLY A 472 9.48 34.84 -8.29
CA GLY A 472 10.35 34.39 -7.21
C GLY A 472 11.52 33.57 -7.73
N THR A 473 12.66 33.61 -7.02
CA THR A 473 13.85 32.84 -7.39
C THR A 473 13.70 31.37 -7.01
N THR A 474 14.21 30.46 -7.83
CA THR A 474 14.26 29.04 -7.46
C THR A 474 15.20 28.80 -6.28
N GLY A 475 14.79 27.90 -5.38
CA GLY A 475 15.62 27.41 -4.30
C GLY A 475 16.78 26.56 -4.81
N SER A 476 17.85 26.49 -4.03
CA SER A 476 19.00 25.65 -4.34
C SER A 476 18.79 24.23 -3.83
N ASN A 477 19.27 23.25 -4.59
CA ASN A 477 19.22 21.85 -4.16
C ASN A 477 20.15 21.60 -2.99
N GLY A 478 19.76 20.69 -2.11
CA GLY A 478 20.59 20.16 -1.06
C GLY A 478 21.73 19.33 -1.61
N ALA A 479 22.88 19.38 -0.93
CA ALA A 479 24.04 18.59 -1.32
C ALA A 479 23.76 17.09 -1.13
N ASN A 480 24.14 16.29 -2.11
CA ASN A 480 24.24 14.84 -1.92
C ASN A 480 25.43 14.58 -1.00
N ILE A 481 25.21 13.77 0.04
CA ILE A 481 26.30 13.29 0.90
C ILE A 481 26.26 11.76 0.83
N PRO A 482 26.78 11.15 -0.25
CA PRO A 482 27.18 9.76 -0.20
C PRO A 482 28.37 9.68 0.77
N GLY A 483 28.28 8.83 1.79
CA GLY A 483 29.38 8.65 2.74
C GLY A 483 30.66 8.16 2.08
#